data_AF-A0A409VB93-F1
#
_entry.id   AF-A0A409VB93-F1
#
_cell.length_a   1.000
_cell.length_b   1.000
_cell.length_c   1.000
_cell.angle_alpha   90.00
_cell.angle_beta   90.00
_cell.angle_gamma   90.00
#
_symmetry.space_group_name_H-M   'P 1'
#
loop_
_entity.id
_entity.type
_entity.pdbx_description
1 polymer ?
#
loop_
_entity_poly.entity_id
_entity_poly.type
_entity_poly.pdbx_seq_one_letter_code
_entity_poly.pdbx_strand_id
1 'polypeptide(L)'
;MSSIETSDSAKRAQSESIVRSSSTNTGHLPPASIPNNVVPPRIIAVNVPPREKGAPKVKDPDGNCVWFTFIPTKEKLFSVPNFPEKVPTPLQTNGVAIQPAGHMGLGLFATKTFERGDLIFAERPILVVPEQISLLCGEKLARMDPSRDRALMLKDVENVLRHGVDVLMDDDEKKELLSMNNSHLKDGSGPITGIIWTNGFQDSMDIDYAMIGRYSSKINHSCVDNVEQDFDELSFCMKFFATRKINAGEQLFYSYCEQLKSSTERKIALQPYDLVCQCIACVNATHASDTLRKHVVTLVKHLQDRGEELQAQGDLSEDALKPFLSLKERMEKDGLDTHKTYTLLMTTIAGIVGKLKEKPTDTRVLDCKRALEWAISFPQRRLEHGW
;
A
#
# COMPACT_ATOMS: atom_id res chain seq x y z
N MET A 1 -53.56 -16.62 3.59
CA MET A 1 -52.92 -15.51 4.34
C MET A 1 -51.45 -15.84 4.47
N SER A 2 -50.66 -15.53 3.44
CA SER A 2 -49.20 -15.72 3.45
C SER A 2 -48.54 -14.36 3.66
N SER A 3 -47.84 -14.23 4.77
CA SER A 3 -47.13 -13.02 5.17
C SER A 3 -45.85 -12.85 4.35
N ILE A 4 -45.68 -11.63 3.87
CA ILE A 4 -44.52 -11.10 3.18
C ILE A 4 -43.48 -10.73 4.23
N GLU A 5 -42.32 -11.40 4.23
CA GLU A 5 -41.10 -10.90 4.87
C GLU A 5 -39.91 -11.19 3.95
N THR A 6 -39.63 -10.26 3.05
CA THR A 6 -38.34 -10.14 2.37
C THR A 6 -38.00 -8.65 2.28
N SER A 7 -36.87 -8.22 2.83
CA SER A 7 -35.96 -7.23 2.20
C SER A 7 -34.92 -6.56 3.13
N ASP A 8 -34.93 -6.74 4.45
CA ASP A 8 -34.03 -5.96 5.33
C ASP A 8 -32.68 -6.59 5.69
N SER A 9 -32.44 -7.87 5.37
CA SER A 9 -31.15 -8.53 5.67
C SER A 9 -30.10 -8.39 4.56
N ALA A 10 -30.49 -8.03 3.34
CA ALA A 10 -29.58 -7.98 2.19
C ALA A 10 -28.83 -6.63 2.05
N LYS A 11 -29.35 -5.54 2.64
CA LYS A 11 -28.71 -4.21 2.56
C LYS A 11 -27.64 -3.96 3.62
N ARG A 12 -27.61 -4.77 4.69
CA ARG A 12 -26.63 -4.62 5.78
C ARG A 12 -25.29 -5.32 5.52
N ALA A 13 -25.27 -6.26 4.57
CA ALA A 13 -24.06 -7.01 4.19
C ALA A 13 -23.18 -6.31 3.13
N GLN A 14 -23.66 -5.24 2.49
CA GLN A 14 -22.90 -4.49 1.48
C GLN A 14 -22.16 -3.25 2.02
N SER A 15 -22.38 -2.86 3.27
CA SER A 15 -21.69 -1.71 3.89
C SER A 15 -20.42 -2.08 4.68
N GLU A 16 -20.13 -3.36 4.88
CA GLU A 16 -18.98 -3.83 5.67
C GLU A 16 -17.75 -4.21 4.83
N SER A 17 -17.80 -4.10 3.49
CA SER A 17 -16.67 -4.40 2.59
C SER A 17 -15.73 -3.22 2.32
N ILE A 18 -16.02 -2.03 2.83
CA ILE A 18 -15.25 -0.79 2.54
C ILE A 18 -14.09 -0.57 3.54
N VAL A 19 -13.93 -1.43 4.55
CA VAL A 19 -12.87 -1.28 5.57
C VAL A 19 -12.01 -2.55 5.64
N ARG A 20 -11.25 -2.82 4.58
CA ARG A 20 -10.05 -3.66 4.65
C ARG A 20 -8.95 -2.98 3.84
N SER A 21 -8.16 -2.12 4.49
CA SER A 21 -6.84 -1.76 3.99
C SER A 21 -5.87 -1.49 5.14
N SER A 22 -4.89 -2.40 5.18
CA SER A 22 -3.50 -2.23 5.61
C SER A 22 -3.23 -1.10 6.60
N SER A 23 -3.12 -1.48 7.88
CA SER A 23 -2.41 -0.69 8.86
C SER A 23 -0.91 -0.83 8.59
N THR A 24 -0.26 0.22 8.09
CA THR A 24 1.20 0.33 8.01
C THR A 24 1.77 0.44 9.43
N ASN A 25 1.90 -0.68 10.14
CA ASN A 25 2.47 -0.70 11.48
C ASN A 25 3.99 -0.79 11.39
N THR A 26 4.67 0.35 11.27
CA THR A 26 6.13 0.44 11.40
C THR A 26 6.58 0.45 12.86
N GLY A 27 5.95 -0.38 13.69
CA GLY A 27 6.44 -0.72 15.01
C GLY A 27 6.74 -2.21 15.01
N HIS A 28 7.96 -2.60 15.37
CA HIS A 28 8.22 -3.96 15.83
C HIS A 28 7.30 -4.25 17.02
N LEU A 29 6.10 -4.74 16.74
CA LEU A 29 5.32 -5.47 17.72
C LEU A 29 6.00 -6.84 17.87
N PRO A 30 6.25 -7.31 19.10
CA PRO A 30 6.62 -8.70 19.30
C PRO A 30 5.52 -9.57 18.69
N PRO A 31 5.87 -10.65 17.98
CA PRO A 31 4.87 -11.47 17.28
C PRO A 31 3.80 -11.92 18.26
N ALA A 32 2.53 -11.80 17.86
CA ALA A 32 1.45 -12.48 18.54
C ALA A 32 1.84 -13.96 18.65
N SER A 33 1.89 -14.47 19.87
CA SER A 33 2.30 -15.84 20.15
C SER A 33 1.38 -16.79 19.38
N ILE A 34 1.92 -17.49 18.38
CA ILE A 34 1.23 -18.61 17.73
C ILE A 34 0.94 -19.63 18.83
N PRO A 35 -0.31 -20.09 19.02
CA PRO A 35 -0.63 -21.12 20.00
C PRO A 35 0.28 -22.34 19.79
N ASN A 36 0.94 -22.80 20.86
CA ASN A 36 1.99 -23.84 20.87
C ASN A 36 1.63 -25.20 20.22
N ASN A 37 0.40 -25.39 19.72
CA ASN A 37 -0.11 -26.67 19.22
C ASN A 37 -0.55 -26.67 17.75
N VAL A 38 -0.31 -25.60 16.96
CA VAL A 38 -0.59 -25.62 15.52
C VAL A 38 0.74 -25.60 14.78
N VAL A 39 1.09 -26.73 14.15
CA VAL A 39 2.20 -26.74 13.18
C VAL A 39 1.83 -25.77 12.06
N PRO A 40 2.60 -24.70 11.83
CA PRO A 40 2.28 -23.76 10.78
C PRO A 40 2.27 -24.51 9.43
N PRO A 41 1.26 -24.29 8.57
CA PRO A 41 1.19 -24.95 7.28
C PRO A 41 2.50 -24.73 6.51
N ARG A 42 2.93 -25.74 5.75
CA ARG A 42 4.20 -25.67 5.03
C ARG A 42 4.13 -24.62 3.92
N ILE A 43 5.04 -23.64 3.95
CA ILE A 43 5.26 -22.72 2.84
C ILE A 43 6.03 -23.43 1.73
N ILE A 44 5.59 -23.21 0.49
CA ILE A 44 6.23 -23.66 -0.73
C ILE A 44 6.52 -22.47 -1.63
N ALA A 45 7.50 -22.61 -2.52
CA ALA A 45 7.77 -21.63 -3.58
C ALA A 45 7.17 -22.14 -4.89
N VAL A 46 6.48 -21.27 -5.62
CA VAL A 46 5.87 -21.56 -6.93
C VAL A 46 6.09 -20.41 -7.91
N ASN A 47 5.88 -20.66 -9.19
CA ASN A 47 5.85 -19.61 -10.21
C ASN A 47 4.44 -19.07 -10.41
N VAL A 48 4.34 -17.77 -10.63
CA VAL A 48 3.17 -17.11 -11.21
C VAL A 48 3.63 -16.36 -12.46
N PRO A 49 3.13 -16.69 -13.67
CA PRO A 49 2.14 -17.73 -13.98
C PRO A 49 2.54 -19.17 -13.59
N PRO A 50 1.57 -20.07 -13.34
CA PRO A 50 1.85 -21.47 -13.01
C PRO A 50 2.73 -22.13 -14.07
N ARG A 51 3.76 -22.83 -13.62
CA ARG A 51 4.68 -23.56 -14.50
C ARG A 51 4.84 -24.98 -14.01
N GLU A 52 4.74 -25.93 -14.94
CA GLU A 52 4.95 -27.34 -14.64
C GLU A 52 6.40 -27.61 -14.23
N LYS A 53 6.59 -28.59 -13.34
CA LYS A 53 7.90 -28.96 -12.85
C LYS A 53 8.75 -29.50 -14.00
N GLY A 54 9.90 -28.87 -14.25
CA GLY A 54 10.82 -29.25 -15.33
C GLY A 54 10.51 -28.61 -16.68
N ALA A 55 9.42 -27.84 -16.80
CA ALA A 55 9.17 -27.05 -17.99
C ALA A 55 10.24 -25.94 -18.15
N PRO A 56 10.53 -25.51 -19.39
CA PRO A 56 11.47 -24.41 -19.63
C PRO A 56 11.08 -23.13 -18.89
N LYS A 57 12.06 -22.35 -18.47
CA LYS A 57 11.85 -21.03 -17.87
C LYS A 57 11.55 -20.01 -18.97
N VAL A 58 10.29 -19.98 -19.41
CA VAL A 58 9.81 -19.04 -20.44
C VAL A 58 9.49 -17.69 -19.80
N LYS A 59 9.79 -16.60 -20.50
CA LYS A 59 9.42 -15.24 -20.09
C LYS A 59 7.96 -14.99 -20.43
N ASP A 60 7.16 -14.69 -19.41
CA ASP A 60 5.80 -14.19 -19.61
C ASP A 60 5.84 -12.70 -20.02
N PRO A 61 5.00 -12.24 -20.96
CA PRO A 61 4.95 -10.83 -21.37
C PRO A 61 4.68 -9.85 -20.23
N ASP A 62 3.92 -10.28 -19.22
CA ASP A 62 3.60 -9.47 -18.04
C ASP A 62 4.59 -9.72 -16.88
N GLY A 63 5.66 -10.48 -17.15
CA GLY A 63 6.69 -10.87 -16.19
C GLY A 63 6.34 -12.15 -15.43
N ASN A 64 7.36 -12.80 -14.87
CA ASN A 64 7.19 -13.90 -13.92
C ASN A 64 7.45 -13.43 -12.48
N CYS A 65 6.82 -14.15 -11.55
CA CYS A 65 6.99 -14.03 -10.11
C CYS A 65 7.38 -15.38 -9.49
N VAL A 66 8.26 -15.36 -8.50
CA VAL A 66 8.37 -16.44 -7.51
C VAL A 66 7.55 -16.09 -6.29
N TRP A 67 6.59 -16.95 -5.93
CA TRP A 67 5.68 -16.72 -4.82
C TRP A 67 5.87 -17.80 -3.75
N PHE A 68 6.23 -17.37 -2.54
CA PHE A 68 6.30 -18.21 -1.35
C PHE A 68 4.97 -18.14 -0.62
N THR A 69 4.23 -19.24 -0.54
CA THR A 69 2.88 -19.26 0.03
C THR A 69 2.51 -20.61 0.62
N PHE A 70 1.41 -20.67 1.36
CA PHE A 70 0.82 -21.93 1.79
C PHE A 70 0.12 -22.65 0.63
N ILE A 71 0.14 -23.99 0.69
CA ILE A 71 -0.50 -24.84 -0.33
C ILE A 71 -1.97 -24.48 -0.57
N PRO A 72 -2.83 -24.29 0.46
CA PRO A 72 -4.25 -23.96 0.23
C PRO A 72 -4.44 -22.64 -0.51
N THR A 73 -3.60 -21.64 -0.23
CA THR A 73 -3.64 -20.32 -0.86
C THR A 73 -3.25 -20.41 -2.33
N LYS A 74 -2.19 -21.15 -2.63
CA LYS A 74 -1.84 -21.49 -4.01
C LYS A 74 -2.98 -22.20 -4.74
N GLU A 75 -3.56 -23.23 -4.14
CA GLU A 75 -4.63 -24.02 -4.75
C GLU A 75 -5.87 -23.17 -5.03
N LYS A 76 -6.25 -22.29 -4.10
CA LYS A 76 -7.33 -21.32 -4.29
C LYS A 76 -7.09 -20.48 -5.53
N LEU A 77 -5.94 -19.79 -5.65
CA LEU A 77 -5.68 -18.91 -6.80
C LEU A 77 -5.47 -19.68 -8.11
N PHE A 78 -4.75 -20.80 -8.09
CA PHE A 78 -4.48 -21.58 -9.31
C PHE A 78 -5.73 -22.31 -9.83
N SER A 79 -6.78 -22.44 -9.01
CA SER A 79 -8.07 -22.98 -9.45
C SER A 79 -8.92 -21.97 -10.23
N VAL A 80 -8.56 -20.68 -10.21
CA VAL A 80 -9.26 -19.64 -10.96
C VAL A 80 -8.96 -19.83 -12.46
N PRO A 81 -9.98 -19.94 -13.33
CA PRO A 81 -9.78 -20.08 -14.76
C PRO A 81 -8.95 -18.92 -15.34
N ASN A 82 -7.98 -19.22 -16.18
CA ASN A 82 -7.06 -18.26 -16.80
C ASN A 82 -6.16 -17.48 -15.81
N PHE A 83 -5.96 -17.99 -14.60
CA PHE A 83 -5.04 -17.36 -13.65
C PHE A 83 -3.56 -17.50 -14.08
N PRO A 84 -2.75 -16.44 -13.89
CA PRO A 84 -3.15 -15.08 -13.57
C PRO A 84 -3.74 -14.39 -14.80
N GLU A 85 -4.70 -13.50 -14.57
CA GLU A 85 -5.19 -12.60 -15.62
C GLU A 85 -4.04 -11.69 -16.11
N LYS A 86 -4.25 -11.07 -17.28
CA LYS A 86 -3.28 -10.14 -17.85
C LYS A 86 -3.10 -8.94 -16.94
N VAL A 87 -1.86 -8.48 -16.83
CA VAL A 87 -1.56 -7.24 -16.10
C VAL A 87 -2.13 -6.05 -16.90
N PRO A 88 -2.81 -5.10 -16.24
CA PRO A 88 -3.31 -3.90 -16.90
C PRO A 88 -2.21 -3.15 -17.65
N THR A 89 -2.42 -2.99 -18.95
CA THR A 89 -1.46 -2.38 -19.88
C THR A 89 -1.46 -0.85 -19.77
N PRO A 90 -0.32 -0.14 -19.97
CA PRO A 90 1.02 -0.62 -20.32
C PRO A 90 2.15 -0.43 -19.28
N LEU A 91 3.03 -1.42 -19.19
CA LEU A 91 4.24 -1.48 -18.34
C LEU A 91 5.47 -0.69 -18.87
N GLN A 92 5.47 -0.18 -20.11
CA GLN A 92 6.70 0.39 -20.73
C GLN A 92 6.56 1.80 -21.32
N THR A 93 5.35 2.36 -21.41
CA THR A 93 5.11 3.66 -22.06
C THR A 93 4.15 4.57 -21.30
N ASN A 94 3.72 4.19 -20.10
CA ASN A 94 2.56 4.83 -19.47
C ASN A 94 2.87 6.13 -18.73
N GLY A 95 3.78 6.93 -19.27
CA GLY A 95 4.06 8.22 -18.69
C GLY A 95 5.01 8.16 -17.50
N VAL A 96 5.87 7.15 -17.38
CA VAL A 96 6.92 7.09 -16.35
C VAL A 96 8.28 6.71 -16.94
N ALA A 97 9.37 7.12 -16.29
CA ALA A 97 10.74 6.76 -16.64
C ALA A 97 11.63 6.68 -15.40
N ILE A 98 12.59 5.75 -15.41
CA ILE A 98 13.64 5.68 -14.38
C ILE A 98 14.70 6.73 -14.72
N GLN A 99 15.03 7.60 -13.75
CA GLN A 99 16.02 8.67 -13.92
C GLN A 99 16.89 8.81 -12.65
N PRO A 100 18.08 9.42 -12.74
CA PRO A 100 18.85 9.80 -11.55
C PRO A 100 18.06 10.75 -10.64
N ALA A 101 18.02 10.45 -9.35
CA ALA A 101 17.31 11.18 -8.30
C ALA A 101 18.28 11.81 -7.27
N GLY A 102 19.47 12.22 -7.73
CA GLY A 102 20.49 12.84 -6.88
C GLY A 102 20.95 11.89 -5.77
N HIS A 103 20.83 12.33 -4.51
CA HIS A 103 21.24 11.54 -3.34
C HIS A 103 20.35 10.31 -3.08
N MET A 104 19.20 10.20 -3.74
CA MET A 104 18.30 9.05 -3.65
C MET A 104 18.65 7.96 -4.68
N GLY A 105 19.76 8.12 -5.42
CA GLY A 105 20.19 7.14 -6.43
C GLY A 105 19.32 7.23 -7.69
N LEU A 106 18.53 6.19 -7.96
CA LEU A 106 17.56 6.17 -9.05
C LEU A 106 16.16 6.45 -8.50
N GLY A 107 15.34 7.14 -9.29
CA GLY A 107 13.95 7.40 -8.98
C GLY A 107 13.07 7.08 -10.18
N LEU A 108 11.79 6.84 -9.92
CA LEU A 108 10.76 6.78 -10.96
C LEU A 108 10.15 8.17 -11.12
N PHE A 109 10.08 8.69 -12.34
CA PHE A 109 9.58 10.04 -12.65
C PHE A 109 8.43 9.97 -13.65
N ALA A 110 7.46 10.86 -13.49
CA ALA A 110 6.39 11.06 -14.44
C ALA A 110 6.93 11.73 -15.73
N THR A 111 6.57 11.21 -16.90
CA THR A 111 6.85 11.80 -18.22
C THR A 111 5.63 12.43 -18.86
N LYS A 112 4.46 12.32 -18.21
CA LYS A 112 3.22 13.05 -18.50
C LYS A 112 2.57 13.47 -17.19
N THR A 113 1.56 14.33 -17.26
CA THR A 113 0.74 14.65 -16.09
C THR A 113 -0.23 13.51 -15.79
N PHE A 114 -0.30 13.12 -14.51
CA PHE A 114 -1.36 12.28 -13.97
C PHE A 114 -2.26 13.14 -13.09
N GLU A 115 -3.56 12.98 -13.24
CA GLU A 115 -4.49 13.48 -12.25
C GLU A 115 -4.49 12.52 -11.06
N ARG A 116 -5.03 12.97 -9.92
CA ARG A 116 -5.24 12.07 -8.77
C ARG A 116 -5.99 10.82 -9.27
N GLY A 117 -5.89 9.70 -8.58
CA GLY A 117 -6.59 8.45 -8.87
C GLY A 117 -6.31 7.76 -10.21
N ASP A 118 -5.53 8.37 -11.10
CA ASP A 118 -5.08 7.70 -12.32
C ASP A 118 -4.23 6.49 -11.96
N LEU A 119 -4.44 5.37 -12.67
CA LEU A 119 -3.51 4.25 -12.67
C LEU A 119 -2.23 4.68 -13.39
N ILE A 120 -1.14 4.76 -12.65
CA ILE A 120 0.17 5.17 -13.18
C ILE A 120 0.79 4.01 -13.93
N PHE A 121 0.94 2.87 -13.25
CA PHE A 121 1.35 1.61 -13.84
C PHE A 121 0.92 0.43 -12.96
N ALA A 122 0.95 -0.76 -13.54
CA ALA A 122 0.80 -2.01 -12.83
C ALA A 122 1.94 -2.95 -13.24
N GLU A 123 2.44 -3.79 -12.34
CA GLU A 123 3.47 -4.78 -12.65
C GLU A 123 3.27 -6.10 -11.89
N ARG A 124 3.65 -7.22 -12.50
CA ARG A 124 3.79 -8.46 -11.76
C ARG A 124 5.05 -8.38 -10.88
N PRO A 125 4.95 -8.65 -9.56
CA PRO A 125 6.13 -8.74 -8.71
C PRO A 125 7.15 -9.74 -9.26
N ILE A 126 8.44 -9.53 -9.03
CA ILE A 126 9.46 -10.55 -9.29
C ILE A 126 9.48 -11.59 -8.15
N LEU A 127 9.16 -11.16 -6.92
CA LEU A 127 9.18 -12.00 -5.72
C LEU A 127 8.05 -11.59 -4.78
N VAL A 128 7.31 -12.56 -4.27
CA VAL A 128 6.29 -12.39 -3.22
C VAL A 128 6.59 -13.38 -2.10
N VAL A 129 6.74 -12.87 -0.87
CA VAL A 129 7.07 -13.66 0.31
C VAL A 129 6.19 -13.25 1.49
N PRO A 130 5.92 -14.14 2.47
CA PRO A 130 5.25 -13.73 3.70
C PRO A 130 6.04 -12.63 4.39
N GLU A 131 5.36 -11.59 4.88
CA GLU A 131 5.99 -10.50 5.62
C GLU A 131 6.69 -11.04 6.88
N GLN A 132 6.03 -11.97 7.57
CA GLN A 132 6.63 -12.73 8.66
C GLN A 132 7.55 -13.83 8.08
N ILE A 133 8.75 -13.43 7.65
CA ILE A 133 9.72 -14.32 6.99
C ILE A 133 10.11 -15.54 7.85
N SER A 134 9.97 -15.48 9.17
CA SER A 134 10.25 -16.61 10.07
C SER A 134 9.34 -17.81 9.80
N LEU A 135 8.18 -17.62 9.17
CA LEU A 135 7.30 -18.71 8.73
C LEU A 135 8.02 -19.64 7.72
N LEU A 136 9.03 -19.14 6.99
CA LEU A 136 9.83 -19.95 6.07
C LEU A 136 10.68 -21.02 6.78
N CYS A 137 10.88 -20.91 8.09
CA CYS A 137 11.53 -21.95 8.89
C CYS A 137 10.63 -23.18 9.13
N GLY A 138 9.32 -23.09 8.83
CA GLY A 138 8.37 -24.19 8.98
C GLY A 138 8.35 -24.75 10.41
N GLU A 139 8.39 -26.08 10.55
CA GLU A 139 8.34 -26.76 11.86
C GLU A 139 9.47 -26.37 12.82
N LYS A 140 10.63 -25.95 12.30
CA LYS A 140 11.74 -25.51 13.15
C LYS A 140 11.36 -24.29 13.99
N LEU A 141 10.46 -23.43 13.47
CA LEU A 141 10.02 -22.22 14.15
C LEU A 141 9.45 -22.51 15.55
N ALA A 142 8.69 -23.61 15.70
CA ALA A 142 8.09 -23.99 16.98
C ALA A 142 9.12 -24.39 18.07
N ARG A 143 10.38 -24.57 17.68
CA ARG A 143 11.49 -24.97 18.58
C ARG A 143 12.50 -23.85 18.78
N MET A 144 12.31 -22.70 18.16
CA MET A 144 13.25 -21.58 18.21
C MET A 144 12.91 -20.62 19.34
N ASP A 145 13.93 -20.16 20.06
CA ASP A 145 13.86 -18.98 20.92
C ASP A 145 14.23 -17.75 20.08
N PRO A 146 13.31 -16.80 19.81
CA PRO A 146 13.59 -15.65 18.95
C PRO A 146 14.79 -14.79 19.40
N SER A 147 15.10 -14.76 20.69
CA SER A 147 16.20 -13.96 21.23
C SER A 147 17.55 -14.65 21.07
N ARG A 148 17.57 -15.98 21.13
CA ARG A 148 18.81 -16.79 21.09
C ARG A 148 19.14 -17.28 19.68
N ASP A 149 18.12 -17.58 18.89
CA ASP A 149 18.27 -18.28 17.61
C ASP A 149 18.15 -17.36 16.39
N ARG A 150 18.10 -16.03 16.58
CA ARG A 150 17.89 -15.07 15.49
C ARG A 150 18.84 -15.27 14.31
N ALA A 151 20.14 -15.42 14.57
CA ALA A 151 21.13 -15.59 13.50
C ALA A 151 20.93 -16.89 12.72
N LEU A 152 20.56 -17.98 13.42
CA LEU A 152 20.25 -19.26 12.79
C LEU A 152 18.95 -19.16 11.96
N MET A 153 17.93 -18.49 12.49
CA MET A 153 16.68 -18.21 11.79
C MET A 153 16.92 -17.45 10.49
N LEU A 154 17.66 -16.34 10.52
CA LEU A 154 17.95 -15.55 9.32
C LEU A 154 18.74 -16.36 8.28
N LYS A 155 19.67 -17.20 8.72
CA LYS A 155 20.41 -18.10 7.83
C LYS A 155 19.49 -19.14 7.17
N ASP A 156 18.60 -19.76 7.94
CA ASP A 156 17.64 -20.74 7.42
C ASP A 156 16.65 -20.11 6.44
N VAL A 157 16.14 -18.91 6.76
CA VAL A 157 15.28 -18.12 5.86
C VAL A 157 16.00 -17.84 4.54
N GLU A 158 17.23 -17.32 4.58
CA GLU A 158 18.00 -17.01 3.37
C GLU A 158 18.24 -18.26 2.51
N ASN A 159 18.50 -19.42 3.13
CA ASN A 159 18.69 -20.67 2.40
C ASN A 159 17.40 -21.10 1.66
N VAL A 160 16.24 -20.95 2.30
CA VAL A 160 14.94 -21.27 1.68
C VAL A 160 14.64 -20.32 0.53
N LEU A 161 14.85 -19.01 0.73
CA LEU A 161 14.68 -18.00 -0.31
C LEU A 161 15.58 -18.26 -1.50
N ARG A 162 16.88 -18.49 -1.25
CA ARG A 162 17.87 -18.78 -2.29
C ARG A 162 17.52 -20.02 -3.08
N HIS A 163 17.10 -21.10 -2.42
CA HIS A 163 16.67 -22.31 -3.11
C HIS A 163 15.48 -22.05 -4.05
N GLY A 164 14.46 -21.33 -3.59
CA GLY A 164 13.31 -20.98 -4.43
C GLY A 164 13.70 -20.10 -5.62
N VAL A 165 14.52 -19.07 -5.40
CA VAL A 165 15.07 -18.20 -6.45
C VAL A 165 15.88 -19.02 -7.46
N ASP A 166 16.79 -19.88 -7.00
CA ASP A 166 17.68 -20.64 -7.88
C ASP A 166 16.93 -21.62 -8.79
N VAL A 167 15.93 -22.30 -8.22
CA VAL A 167 15.12 -23.27 -8.93
C VAL A 167 14.13 -22.60 -9.88
N LEU A 168 13.50 -21.50 -9.46
CA LEU A 168 12.30 -20.96 -10.13
C LEU A 168 12.56 -19.69 -10.97
N MET A 169 13.61 -18.92 -10.75
CA MET A 169 13.95 -17.77 -11.60
C MET A 169 14.91 -18.18 -12.72
N ASP A 170 14.80 -17.54 -13.89
CA ASP A 170 15.85 -17.59 -14.91
C ASP A 170 17.07 -16.74 -14.51
N ASP A 171 18.16 -16.82 -15.28
CA ASP A 171 19.41 -16.13 -14.91
C ASP A 171 19.30 -14.59 -15.01
N ASP A 172 18.45 -14.07 -15.91
CA ASP A 172 18.20 -12.63 -16.04
C ASP A 172 17.38 -12.11 -14.85
N GLU A 173 16.33 -12.83 -14.46
CA GLU A 173 15.48 -12.54 -13.30
C GLU A 173 16.28 -12.55 -12.00
N LYS A 174 17.16 -13.56 -11.82
CA LYS A 174 18.07 -13.60 -10.66
C LYS A 174 19.00 -12.40 -10.63
N LYS A 175 19.61 -12.09 -11.76
CA LYS A 175 20.52 -10.94 -11.88
C LYS A 175 19.79 -9.65 -11.58
N GLU A 176 18.57 -9.50 -12.07
CA GLU A 176 17.72 -8.33 -11.81
C GLU A 176 17.40 -8.21 -10.32
N LEU A 177 16.88 -9.26 -9.68
CA LEU A 177 16.59 -9.28 -8.23
C LEU A 177 17.84 -8.93 -7.41
N LEU A 178 18.96 -9.60 -7.67
CA LEU A 178 20.21 -9.41 -6.92
C LEU A 178 20.91 -8.07 -7.19
N SER A 179 20.46 -7.32 -8.20
CA SER A 179 20.94 -5.95 -8.48
C SER A 179 20.14 -4.86 -7.77
N MET A 180 19.02 -5.21 -7.12
CA MET A 180 18.20 -4.26 -6.38
C MET A 180 18.92 -3.75 -5.12
N ASN A 181 18.50 -2.58 -4.62
CA ASN A 181 19.14 -1.96 -3.47
C ASN A 181 18.99 -2.85 -2.22
N ASN A 182 20.01 -2.88 -1.38
CA ASN A 182 20.00 -3.61 -0.11
C ASN A 182 20.67 -2.76 0.97
N SER A 183 19.86 -2.17 1.86
CA SER A 183 20.35 -1.37 2.99
C SER A 183 20.72 -2.23 4.22
N HIS A 184 20.46 -3.54 4.19
CA HIS A 184 20.66 -4.49 5.28
C HIS A 184 21.95 -5.30 5.15
N LEU A 185 23.08 -4.60 5.03
CA LEU A 185 24.39 -5.24 4.81
C LEU A 185 25.12 -5.67 6.09
N LYS A 186 24.64 -5.25 7.27
CA LYS A 186 25.37 -5.36 8.54
C LYS A 186 24.55 -5.91 9.71
N ASP A 187 23.33 -6.39 9.46
CA ASP A 187 22.40 -6.86 10.50
C ASP A 187 22.32 -8.40 10.62
N GLY A 188 23.15 -9.11 9.84
CA GLY A 188 23.20 -10.57 9.81
C GLY A 188 22.16 -11.22 8.89
N SER A 189 21.33 -10.44 8.20
CA SER A 189 20.47 -10.96 7.14
C SER A 189 21.27 -11.34 5.89
N GLY A 190 20.73 -12.28 5.12
CA GLY A 190 21.28 -12.60 3.81
C GLY A 190 20.85 -11.60 2.73
N PRO A 191 21.48 -11.62 1.54
CA PRO A 191 21.22 -10.62 0.52
C PRO A 191 19.78 -10.59 0.03
N ILE A 192 19.11 -11.74 -0.15
CA ILE A 192 17.71 -11.75 -0.61
C ILE A 192 16.80 -11.19 0.49
N THR A 193 17.04 -11.60 1.74
CA THR A 193 16.32 -11.07 2.90
C THR A 193 16.46 -9.55 3.01
N GLY A 194 17.67 -9.02 2.86
CA GLY A 194 17.91 -7.57 2.89
C GLY A 194 17.25 -6.83 1.73
N ILE A 195 17.21 -7.41 0.53
CA ILE A 195 16.48 -6.87 -0.62
C ILE A 195 14.97 -6.82 -0.34
N ILE A 196 14.39 -7.88 0.24
CA ILE A 196 12.98 -7.93 0.63
C ILE A 196 12.67 -6.78 1.60
N TRP A 197 13.47 -6.59 2.65
CA TRP A 197 13.23 -5.53 3.63
C TRP A 197 13.47 -4.12 3.09
N THR A 198 14.32 -3.97 2.07
CA THR A 198 14.61 -2.66 1.47
C THR A 198 13.56 -2.25 0.43
N ASN A 199 12.95 -3.20 -0.29
CA ASN A 199 12.13 -2.90 -1.48
C ASN A 199 10.70 -3.46 -1.42
N GLY A 200 10.33 -4.16 -0.36
CA GLY A 200 9.03 -4.82 -0.24
C GLY A 200 7.88 -3.85 -0.01
N PHE A 201 6.83 -3.97 -0.82
CA PHE A 201 5.51 -3.37 -0.57
C PHE A 201 4.62 -4.38 0.15
N GLN A 202 3.78 -3.91 1.06
CA GLN A 202 3.01 -4.76 1.95
C GLN A 202 1.54 -4.77 1.56
N ASP A 203 0.97 -5.97 1.46
CA ASP A 203 -0.45 -6.17 1.24
C ASP A 203 -0.88 -7.52 1.82
N SER A 204 -2.17 -7.66 2.06
CA SER A 204 -2.75 -8.82 2.74
C SER A 204 -3.57 -9.67 1.78
N MET A 205 -3.31 -10.98 1.77
CA MET A 205 -4.20 -11.99 1.17
C MET A 205 -4.80 -12.85 2.28
N ASP A 206 -4.36 -14.11 2.40
CA ASP A 206 -4.62 -14.97 3.55
C ASP A 206 -3.74 -14.60 4.77
N ILE A 207 -2.55 -14.07 4.50
CA ILE A 207 -1.61 -13.48 5.43
C ILE A 207 -1.03 -12.20 4.82
N ASP A 208 -0.21 -11.49 5.57
CA ASP A 208 0.55 -10.35 5.05
C ASP A 208 1.76 -10.82 4.24
N TYR A 209 1.95 -10.21 3.07
CA TYR A 209 3.06 -10.48 2.16
C TYR A 209 3.88 -9.22 1.91
N ALA A 210 5.17 -9.42 1.64
CA ALA A 210 6.03 -8.45 1.00
C ALA A 210 6.16 -8.78 -0.49
N MET A 211 5.85 -7.82 -1.35
CA MET A 211 5.93 -7.88 -2.81
C MET A 211 7.07 -7.00 -3.32
N ILE A 212 7.94 -7.57 -4.15
CA ILE A 212 9.09 -6.87 -4.72
C ILE A 212 8.82 -6.74 -6.21
N GLY A 213 8.74 -5.51 -6.72
CA GLY A 213 8.58 -5.22 -8.15
C GLY A 213 9.86 -4.71 -8.80
N ARG A 214 9.90 -4.69 -10.12
CA ARG A 214 11.09 -4.28 -10.90
C ARG A 214 11.21 -2.77 -10.95
N TYR A 215 10.09 -2.13 -11.29
CA TYR A 215 9.97 -0.68 -11.44
C TYR A 215 9.66 0.00 -10.10
N SER A 216 8.74 -0.57 -9.32
CA SER A 216 8.33 -0.04 -8.01
C SER A 216 9.46 -0.01 -6.99
N SER A 217 10.46 -0.89 -7.10
CA SER A 217 11.70 -0.83 -6.31
C SER A 217 12.56 0.40 -6.63
N LYS A 218 12.16 1.29 -7.54
CA LYS A 218 12.79 2.59 -7.83
C LYS A 218 11.95 3.77 -7.33
N ILE A 219 10.79 3.54 -6.72
CA ILE A 219 9.97 4.59 -6.11
C ILE A 219 10.61 4.94 -4.77
N ASN A 220 11.07 6.18 -4.62
CA ASN A 220 11.74 6.64 -3.40
C ASN A 220 10.76 7.02 -2.28
N HIS A 221 11.32 7.26 -1.09
CA HIS A 221 10.56 7.69 0.06
C HIS A 221 10.19 9.18 0.06
N SER A 222 8.94 9.50 0.41
CA SER A 222 8.53 10.79 0.98
C SER A 222 7.49 10.56 2.09
N CYS A 223 7.54 11.32 3.19
CA CYS A 223 6.45 11.31 4.19
C CYS A 223 5.18 12.02 3.70
N VAL A 224 5.26 12.65 2.53
CA VAL A 224 4.22 13.37 1.79
C VAL A 224 4.21 12.75 0.40
N ASP A 225 3.73 11.51 0.33
CA ASP A 225 3.75 10.69 -0.88
C ASP A 225 2.78 11.22 -1.93
N ASN A 226 2.94 10.75 -3.16
CA ASN A 226 2.03 11.05 -4.27
C ASN A 226 1.57 9.77 -5.00
N VAL A 227 1.92 8.59 -4.47
CA VAL A 227 1.52 7.29 -4.98
C VAL A 227 0.99 6.41 -3.85
N GLU A 228 -0.10 5.70 -4.11
CA GLU A 228 -0.58 4.57 -3.30
C GLU A 228 -0.42 3.27 -4.09
N GLN A 229 -0.27 2.17 -3.35
CA GLN A 229 -0.16 0.82 -3.92
C GLN A 229 -1.40 0.00 -3.56
N ASP A 230 -1.80 -0.87 -4.47
CA ASP A 230 -2.85 -1.88 -4.30
C ASP A 230 -2.38 -3.20 -4.93
N PHE A 231 -2.88 -4.34 -4.47
CA PHE A 231 -2.55 -5.64 -5.03
C PHE A 231 -3.78 -6.33 -5.57
N ASP A 232 -3.70 -6.75 -6.83
CA ASP A 232 -4.77 -7.46 -7.50
C ASP A 232 -4.49 -8.95 -7.52
N GLU A 233 -5.23 -9.73 -6.73
CA GLU A 233 -5.02 -11.17 -6.63
C GLU A 233 -5.25 -11.89 -7.98
N LEU A 234 -6.20 -11.45 -8.80
CA LEU A 234 -6.60 -12.17 -10.03
C LEU A 234 -5.57 -12.04 -11.15
N SER A 235 -5.08 -10.82 -11.41
CA SER A 235 -3.95 -10.58 -12.31
C SER A 235 -2.60 -10.79 -11.63
N PHE A 236 -2.59 -11.01 -10.31
CA PHE A 236 -1.42 -11.18 -9.46
C PHE A 236 -0.39 -10.07 -9.67
N CYS A 237 -0.83 -8.81 -9.56
CA CYS A 237 -0.03 -7.64 -9.89
C CYS A 237 -0.15 -6.52 -8.84
N MET A 238 0.92 -5.74 -8.70
CA MET A 238 0.95 -4.51 -7.93
C MET A 238 0.46 -3.37 -8.82
N LYS A 239 -0.49 -2.58 -8.35
CA LYS A 239 -1.01 -1.39 -9.02
C LYS A 239 -0.60 -0.15 -8.26
N PHE A 240 -0.21 0.89 -8.97
CA PHE A 240 0.22 2.16 -8.40
C PHE A 240 -0.65 3.30 -8.92
N PHE A 241 -1.33 3.99 -8.01
CA PHE A 241 -2.26 5.08 -8.33
C PHE A 241 -1.73 6.41 -7.82
N ALA A 242 -2.02 7.49 -8.56
CA ALA A 242 -1.68 8.83 -8.12
C ALA A 242 -2.57 9.25 -6.94
N THR A 243 -2.03 9.72 -5.82
CA THR A 243 -2.84 10.20 -4.69
C THR A 243 -3.11 11.70 -4.74
N ARG A 244 -2.44 12.40 -5.66
CA ARG A 244 -2.60 13.82 -6.00
C ARG A 244 -2.28 14.01 -7.48
N LYS A 245 -2.48 15.22 -8.01
CA LYS A 245 -1.96 15.55 -9.34
C LYS A 245 -0.43 15.44 -9.33
N ILE A 246 0.12 14.77 -10.34
CA ILE A 246 1.56 14.61 -10.56
C ILE A 246 1.89 15.21 -11.92
N ASN A 247 2.67 16.28 -11.97
CA ASN A 247 3.04 16.90 -13.23
C ASN A 247 4.17 16.13 -13.93
N ALA A 248 4.27 16.26 -15.26
CA ALA A 248 5.41 15.75 -15.99
C ALA A 248 6.73 16.32 -15.41
N GLY A 249 7.71 15.44 -15.18
CA GLY A 249 8.99 15.74 -14.55
C GLY A 249 9.01 15.57 -13.02
N GLU A 250 7.86 15.38 -12.37
CA GLU A 250 7.83 15.09 -10.93
C GLU A 250 8.20 13.63 -10.64
N GLN A 251 8.85 13.41 -9.50
CA GLN A 251 9.19 12.07 -9.04
C GLN A 251 7.98 11.43 -8.33
N LEU A 252 7.87 10.12 -8.50
CA LEU A 252 6.92 9.27 -7.78
C LEU A 252 7.50 8.89 -6.42
N PHE A 253 6.68 9.03 -5.37
CA PHE A 253 7.06 8.77 -3.99
C PHE A 253 6.02 7.90 -3.29
N TYR A 254 6.51 6.98 -2.47
CA TYR A 254 5.73 6.13 -1.57
C TYR A 254 6.24 6.29 -0.13
N SER A 255 5.38 6.16 0.87
CA SER A 255 5.82 6.29 2.27
C SER A 255 6.31 4.95 2.83
N TYR A 256 7.59 4.84 3.16
CA TYR A 256 8.20 3.65 3.80
C TYR A 256 7.97 3.60 5.31
N CYS A 257 7.31 4.63 5.86
CA CYS A 257 7.00 4.73 7.27
C CYS A 257 5.55 5.18 7.49
N GLU A 258 5.05 5.00 8.71
CA GLU A 258 3.72 5.45 9.07
C GLU A 258 3.67 6.99 9.13
N GLN A 259 2.93 7.60 8.21
CA GLN A 259 2.92 9.04 8.00
C GLN A 259 2.43 9.84 9.23
N LEU A 260 1.55 9.25 10.04
CA LEU A 260 0.93 9.94 11.19
C LEU A 260 1.83 9.99 12.44
N LYS A 261 2.99 9.34 12.41
CA LYS A 261 3.98 9.44 13.48
C LYS A 261 4.64 10.83 13.49
N SER A 262 5.24 11.20 14.63
CA SER A 262 6.06 12.42 14.73
C SER A 262 7.27 12.39 13.82
N SER A 263 7.86 13.55 13.53
CA SER A 263 9.10 13.64 12.74
C SER A 263 10.22 12.76 13.31
N THR A 264 10.39 12.72 14.63
CA THR A 264 11.39 11.86 15.28
C THR A 264 11.12 10.38 15.07
N GLU A 265 9.87 9.94 15.25
CA GLU A 265 9.48 8.54 15.06
C GLU A 265 9.61 8.11 13.60
N ARG A 266 9.26 8.98 12.63
CA ARG A 266 9.46 8.72 11.20
C ARG A 266 10.95 8.58 10.87
N LYS A 267 11.82 9.44 11.41
CA LYS A 267 13.28 9.34 11.22
C LYS A 267 13.83 8.00 11.76
N ILE A 268 13.35 7.54 12.91
CA ILE A 268 13.74 6.24 13.47
C ILE A 268 13.28 5.11 12.54
N ALA A 269 12.03 5.14 12.09
CA ALA A 269 11.48 4.13 11.18
C ALA A 269 12.22 4.04 9.82
N LEU A 270 12.89 5.12 9.41
CA LEU A 270 13.65 5.19 8.16
C LEU A 270 15.13 4.80 8.30
N GLN A 271 15.63 4.60 9.53
CA GLN A 271 17.02 4.16 9.76
C GLN A 271 17.40 2.85 9.03
N PRO A 272 16.52 1.83 8.94
CA PRO A 272 16.85 0.59 8.21
C PRO A 272 17.17 0.81 6.72
N TYR A 273 16.66 1.90 6.13
CA TYR A 273 16.90 2.24 4.73
C TYR A 273 18.18 3.07 4.52
N ASP A 274 18.87 3.45 5.60
CA ASP A 274 20.05 4.34 5.58
C ASP A 274 19.79 5.67 4.85
N LEU A 275 18.60 6.25 5.06
CA LEU A 275 18.19 7.50 4.41
C LEU A 275 17.81 8.60 5.41
N VAL A 276 18.04 9.85 5.00
CA VAL A 276 17.60 11.05 5.71
C VAL A 276 16.53 11.74 4.88
N CYS A 277 15.28 11.69 5.33
CA CYS A 277 14.16 12.25 4.58
C CYS A 277 14.17 13.79 4.59
N GLN A 278 14.18 14.38 3.40
CA GLN A 278 14.20 15.84 3.17
C GLN A 278 12.86 16.37 2.63
N CYS A 279 11.77 15.59 2.74
CA CYS A 279 10.45 16.06 2.30
C CYS A 279 9.95 17.25 3.14
N ILE A 280 8.97 17.98 2.61
CA ILE A 280 8.41 19.19 3.23
C ILE A 280 7.93 18.95 4.67
N ALA A 281 7.34 17.78 4.96
CA ALA A 281 6.88 17.42 6.31
C ALA A 281 8.01 17.14 7.30
N CYS A 282 9.20 16.77 6.82
CA CYS A 282 10.37 16.55 7.68
C CYS A 282 11.17 17.84 7.87
N VAL A 283 11.31 18.66 6.82
CA VAL A 283 12.01 19.96 6.87
C VAL A 283 11.24 20.97 7.70
N ASN A 284 9.91 21.03 7.56
CA ASN A 284 9.06 21.99 8.27
C ASN A 284 8.44 21.42 9.55
N ALA A 285 8.98 20.32 10.09
CA ALA A 285 8.44 19.69 11.28
C ALA A 285 8.45 20.64 12.49
N THR A 286 7.30 20.79 13.13
CA THR A 286 7.10 21.57 14.36
C THR A 286 6.34 20.73 15.39
N HIS A 287 6.31 21.19 16.64
CA HIS A 287 5.46 20.56 17.66
C HIS A 287 3.96 20.55 17.25
N ALA A 288 3.51 21.60 16.56
CA ALA A 288 2.13 21.71 16.09
C ALA A 288 1.80 20.72 14.95
N SER A 289 2.71 20.52 13.99
CA SER A 289 2.53 19.52 12.93
C SER A 289 2.54 18.09 13.49
N ASP A 290 3.47 17.78 14.40
CA ASP A 290 3.53 16.45 15.03
C ASP A 290 2.27 16.18 15.88
N THR A 291 1.77 17.20 16.58
CA THR A 291 0.49 17.11 17.31
C THR A 291 -0.67 16.88 16.37
N LEU A 292 -0.73 17.56 15.22
CA LEU A 292 -1.75 17.32 14.20
C LEU A 292 -1.69 15.88 13.73
N ARG A 293 -0.54 15.38 13.28
CA ARG A 293 -0.37 14.01 12.76
C ARG A 293 -0.85 12.95 13.75
N LYS A 294 -0.47 13.08 15.03
CA LYS A 294 -0.88 12.15 16.09
C LYS A 294 -2.39 12.11 16.35
N HIS A 295 -3.09 13.22 16.14
CA HIS A 295 -4.51 13.35 16.51
C HIS A 295 -5.45 13.50 15.33
N VAL A 296 -4.94 13.55 14.08
CA VAL A 296 -5.75 13.89 12.91
C VAL A 296 -6.89 12.89 12.68
N VAL A 297 -6.67 11.61 12.96
CA VAL A 297 -7.73 10.58 12.87
C VAL A 297 -8.86 10.88 13.84
N THR A 298 -8.54 11.17 15.09
CA THR A 298 -9.53 11.52 16.11
C THR A 298 -10.23 12.84 15.80
N LEU A 299 -9.50 13.86 15.33
CA LEU A 299 -10.05 15.15 14.92
C LEU A 299 -11.04 15.00 13.75
N VAL A 300 -10.67 14.21 12.74
CA VAL A 300 -11.56 13.93 11.61
C VAL A 300 -12.78 13.16 12.09
N LYS A 301 -12.63 12.12 12.92
CA LYS A 301 -13.77 11.37 13.46
C LYS A 301 -14.77 12.27 14.19
N HIS A 302 -14.30 13.15 15.08
CA HIS A 302 -15.18 14.10 15.77
C HIS A 302 -15.90 15.05 14.82
N LEU A 303 -15.25 15.46 13.73
CA LEU A 303 -15.89 16.26 12.70
C LEU A 303 -16.88 15.44 11.87
N GLN A 304 -16.61 14.16 11.60
CA GLN A 304 -17.55 13.27 10.94
C GLN A 304 -18.85 13.14 11.75
N ASP A 305 -18.75 12.82 13.04
CA ASP A 305 -19.90 12.70 13.95
C ASP A 305 -20.73 14.00 13.95
N ARG A 306 -20.07 15.15 14.12
CA ARG A 306 -20.72 16.47 14.03
C ARG A 306 -21.33 16.74 12.65
N GLY A 307 -20.69 16.30 11.58
CA GLY A 307 -21.15 16.48 10.21
C GLY A 307 -22.43 15.68 9.94
N GLU A 308 -22.58 14.50 10.52
CA GLU A 308 -23.80 13.69 10.46
C GLU A 308 -24.95 14.38 11.22
N GLU A 309 -24.68 14.88 12.43
CA GLU A 309 -25.65 15.66 13.21
C GLU A 309 -26.16 16.89 12.45
N LEU A 310 -25.24 17.66 11.84
CA LEU A 310 -25.58 18.83 11.04
C LEU A 310 -26.44 18.45 9.82
N GLN A 311 -26.07 17.38 9.11
CA GLN A 311 -26.83 16.92 7.95
C GLN A 311 -28.25 16.45 8.31
N ALA A 312 -28.44 15.89 9.52
CA ALA A 312 -29.75 15.49 10.02
C ALA A 312 -30.65 16.68 10.39
N GLN A 313 -30.06 17.79 10.86
CA GLN A 313 -30.80 19.03 11.16
C GLN A 313 -31.35 19.70 9.89
N GLY A 314 -30.65 19.53 8.75
CA GLY A 314 -30.96 20.20 7.49
C GLY A 314 -30.72 21.70 7.55
N ASP A 315 -30.96 22.40 6.44
CA ASP A 315 -31.12 23.86 6.47
C ASP A 315 -29.87 24.64 6.96
N LEU A 316 -28.68 24.19 6.55
CA LEU A 316 -27.39 24.67 7.05
C LEU A 316 -26.92 25.98 6.38
N SER A 317 -26.20 26.81 7.15
CA SER A 317 -25.45 27.96 6.63
C SER A 317 -23.99 27.59 6.32
N GLU A 318 -23.34 28.37 5.46
CA GLU A 318 -21.93 28.19 5.09
C GLU A 318 -20.98 28.22 6.30
N ASP A 319 -21.36 28.93 7.36
CA ASP A 319 -20.62 29.00 8.63
C ASP A 319 -20.41 27.65 9.33
N ALA A 320 -21.28 26.67 9.07
CA ALA A 320 -21.14 25.32 9.60
C ALA A 320 -19.86 24.62 9.11
N LEU A 321 -19.30 25.04 7.97
CA LEU A 321 -18.10 24.46 7.37
C LEU A 321 -16.79 24.99 7.95
N LYS A 322 -16.79 26.11 8.69
CA LYS A 322 -15.57 26.73 9.26
C LYS A 322 -14.60 25.76 9.96
N PRO A 323 -15.04 24.90 10.91
CA PRO A 323 -14.12 23.98 11.57
C PRO A 323 -13.56 22.89 10.63
N PHE A 324 -14.33 22.48 9.62
CA PHE A 324 -13.91 21.49 8.63
C PHE A 324 -12.87 22.05 7.67
N LEU A 325 -13.12 23.26 7.14
CA LEU A 325 -12.17 23.96 6.26
C LEU A 325 -10.88 24.29 7.01
N SER A 326 -10.96 24.66 8.28
CA SER A 326 -9.77 24.89 9.11
C SER A 326 -8.92 23.63 9.29
N LEU A 327 -9.53 22.46 9.51
CA LEU A 327 -8.77 21.20 9.58
C LEU A 327 -8.20 20.81 8.22
N LYS A 328 -8.98 20.98 7.14
CA LYS A 328 -8.56 20.74 5.75
C LYS A 328 -7.28 21.50 5.42
N GLU A 329 -7.28 22.82 5.63
CA GLU A 329 -6.12 23.68 5.38
C GLU A 329 -4.88 23.27 6.19
N ARG A 330 -5.08 22.87 7.45
CA ARG A 330 -3.99 22.36 8.30
C ARG A 330 -3.42 21.04 7.79
N MET A 331 -4.27 20.14 7.32
CA MET A 331 -3.85 18.86 6.73
C MET A 331 -3.09 19.08 5.41
N GLU A 332 -3.59 19.93 4.52
CA GLU A 332 -2.90 20.26 3.26
C GLU A 332 -1.55 20.92 3.51
N LYS A 333 -1.49 21.88 4.44
CA LYS A 333 -0.22 22.54 4.82
C LYS A 333 0.82 21.54 5.33
N ASP A 334 0.38 20.50 6.03
CA ASP A 334 1.27 19.47 6.56
C ASP A 334 1.52 18.32 5.58
N GLY A 335 0.93 18.34 4.38
CA GLY A 335 1.06 17.27 3.39
C GLY A 335 0.33 15.98 3.75
N LEU A 336 -0.77 16.09 4.50
CA LEU A 336 -1.66 14.97 4.84
C LEU A 336 -2.83 14.84 3.85
N ASP A 337 -2.82 15.61 2.76
CA ASP A 337 -3.84 15.63 1.71
C ASP A 337 -3.90 14.35 0.87
N THR A 338 -2.87 13.50 0.94
CA THR A 338 -2.84 12.16 0.34
C THR A 338 -3.20 11.03 1.29
N HIS A 339 -3.28 11.30 2.59
CA HIS A 339 -3.64 10.28 3.56
C HIS A 339 -5.15 9.97 3.51
N LYS A 340 -5.54 8.71 3.66
CA LYS A 340 -6.96 8.27 3.60
C LYS A 340 -7.90 9.05 4.52
N THR A 341 -7.42 9.48 5.68
CA THR A 341 -8.15 10.33 6.63
C THR A 341 -8.60 11.66 6.01
N TYR A 342 -7.84 12.21 5.06
CA TYR A 342 -8.22 13.42 4.34
C TYR A 342 -9.45 13.19 3.46
N THR A 343 -9.51 12.05 2.76
CA THR A 343 -10.68 11.67 1.95
C THR A 343 -11.95 11.61 2.81
N LEU A 344 -11.86 11.05 4.03
CA LEU A 344 -12.99 11.03 4.96
C LEU A 344 -13.48 12.44 5.33
N LEU A 345 -12.56 13.35 5.66
CA LEU A 345 -12.90 14.75 5.93
C LEU A 345 -13.58 15.41 4.73
N MET A 346 -13.04 15.19 3.53
CA MET A 346 -13.60 15.75 2.29
C MET A 346 -15.01 15.23 2.02
N THR A 347 -15.27 13.93 2.21
CA THR A 347 -16.62 13.34 2.11
C THR A 347 -17.61 13.99 3.05
N THR A 348 -17.23 14.23 4.30
CA THR A 348 -18.10 14.93 5.26
C THR A 348 -18.35 16.38 4.85
N ILE A 349 -17.31 17.12 4.43
CA ILE A 349 -17.46 18.49 3.92
C ILE A 349 -18.50 18.53 2.81
N ALA A 350 -18.41 17.63 1.83
CA ALA A 350 -19.32 17.68 0.71
C ALA A 350 -20.75 17.22 1.04
N GLY A 351 -20.92 16.29 1.98
CA GLY A 351 -22.25 15.96 2.53
C GLY A 351 -22.92 17.19 3.13
N ILE A 352 -22.17 18.00 3.89
CA ILE A 352 -22.65 19.28 4.44
C ILE A 352 -22.95 20.29 3.32
N VAL A 353 -22.07 20.41 2.32
CA VAL A 353 -22.28 21.31 1.16
C VAL A 353 -23.58 20.97 0.42
N GLY A 354 -23.90 19.68 0.27
CA GLY A 354 -25.15 19.22 -0.32
C GLY A 354 -26.42 19.60 0.46
N LYS A 355 -26.29 20.07 1.70
CA LYS A 355 -27.38 20.47 2.59
C LYS A 355 -27.43 21.98 2.89
N LEU A 356 -26.59 22.79 2.23
CA LEU A 356 -26.61 24.24 2.39
C LEU A 356 -27.90 24.86 1.82
N LYS A 357 -28.44 25.86 2.51
CA LYS A 357 -29.61 26.64 2.07
C LYS A 357 -29.34 27.43 0.80
N GLU A 358 -28.16 28.04 0.77
CA GLU A 358 -27.73 28.94 -0.28
C GLU A 358 -26.53 28.34 -0.99
N LYS A 359 -26.30 28.77 -2.23
CA LYS A 359 -25.07 28.41 -2.93
C LYS A 359 -23.89 28.97 -2.14
N PRO A 360 -22.85 28.15 -1.86
CA PRO A 360 -21.68 28.63 -1.16
C PRO A 360 -21.03 29.79 -1.91
N THR A 361 -20.61 30.80 -1.16
CA THR A 361 -19.92 31.99 -1.69
C THR A 361 -18.41 31.89 -1.51
N ASP A 362 -17.96 31.05 -0.56
CA ASP A 362 -16.56 30.78 -0.33
C ASP A 362 -16.00 29.85 -1.41
N THR A 363 -15.02 30.35 -2.16
CA THR A 363 -14.32 29.59 -3.20
C THR A 363 -13.72 28.28 -2.70
N ARG A 364 -13.29 28.22 -1.42
CA ARG A 364 -12.75 26.99 -0.81
C ARG A 364 -13.80 25.88 -0.75
N VAL A 365 -15.06 26.24 -0.57
CA VAL A 365 -16.20 25.31 -0.52
C VAL A 365 -16.54 24.80 -1.92
N LEU A 366 -16.48 25.68 -2.93
CA LEU A 366 -16.66 25.30 -4.34
C LEU A 366 -15.58 24.30 -4.80
N ASP A 367 -14.33 24.51 -4.38
CA ASP A 367 -13.24 23.58 -4.67
C ASP A 367 -13.45 22.22 -4.01
N CYS A 368 -14.01 22.18 -2.79
CA CYS A 368 -14.36 20.92 -2.12
C CYS A 368 -15.44 20.15 -2.88
N LYS A 369 -16.45 20.83 -3.44
CA LYS A 369 -17.49 20.18 -4.24
C LYS A 369 -16.91 19.53 -5.50
N ARG A 370 -16.03 20.24 -6.22
CA ARG A 370 -15.34 19.69 -7.40
C ARG A 370 -14.42 18.53 -7.03
N ALA A 371 -13.67 18.67 -5.93
CA ALA A 371 -12.82 17.61 -5.41
C ALA A 371 -13.62 16.35 -5.02
N LEU A 372 -14.89 16.51 -4.62
CA LEU A 372 -15.75 15.38 -4.26
C LEU A 372 -16.46 14.70 -5.43
N GLU A 373 -16.99 15.46 -6.40
CA GLU A 373 -17.46 14.89 -7.68
C GLU A 373 -16.37 14.02 -8.29
N TRP A 374 -15.13 14.48 -8.13
CA TRP A 374 -13.93 13.79 -8.52
C TRP A 374 -13.56 12.59 -7.60
N ALA A 375 -13.73 12.68 -6.27
CA ALA A 375 -13.52 11.57 -5.33
C ALA A 375 -14.61 10.48 -5.38
N ILE A 376 -15.85 10.79 -5.75
CA ILE A 376 -16.91 9.81 -6.00
C ILE A 376 -16.63 9.06 -7.31
N SER A 377 -16.08 9.74 -8.32
CA SER A 377 -15.63 9.09 -9.54
C SER A 377 -14.40 8.19 -9.34
N PHE A 378 -13.77 8.18 -8.16
CA PHE A 378 -12.57 7.37 -7.89
C PHE A 378 -12.90 5.88 -7.68
N PRO A 379 -13.84 5.47 -6.79
CA PRO A 379 -14.37 4.11 -6.79
C PRO A 379 -15.07 3.74 -8.10
N GLN A 380 -15.76 4.71 -8.73
CA GLN A 380 -16.49 4.46 -9.97
C GLN A 380 -15.57 4.23 -11.18
N ARG A 381 -14.42 4.90 -11.26
CA ARG A 381 -13.39 4.63 -12.28
C ARG A 381 -12.66 3.32 -12.05
N ARG A 382 -12.49 2.88 -10.79
CA ARG A 382 -12.11 1.48 -10.51
C ARG A 382 -13.15 0.54 -11.12
N LEU A 383 -14.43 0.71 -10.80
CA LEU A 383 -15.51 -0.14 -11.33
C LEU A 383 -15.67 -0.09 -12.86
N GLU A 384 -15.51 1.08 -13.50
CA GLU A 384 -15.63 1.29 -14.96
C GLU A 384 -14.52 0.62 -15.76
N HIS A 385 -13.35 0.41 -15.15
CA HIS A 385 -12.28 -0.40 -15.74
C HIS A 385 -12.39 -1.89 -15.37
N GLY A 386 -13.50 -2.31 -14.75
CA GLY A 386 -13.76 -3.70 -14.36
C GLY A 386 -13.21 -4.10 -12.99
N TRP A 387 -12.94 -3.13 -12.10
CA TRP A 387 -12.28 -3.34 -10.79
C TRP A 387 -13.18 -3.10 -9.59
#